data_AF-D2YHC3-F1
#
_entry.id   AF-D2YHC3-F1
#
_cell.length_a   1.000
_cell.length_b   1.000
_cell.length_c   1.000
_cell.angle_alpha   90.00
_cell.angle_beta   90.00
_cell.angle_gamma   90.00
#
_symmetry.space_group_name_H-M   'P 1'
#
loop_
_entity.id
_entity.type
_entity.pdbx_description
1 polymer ?
#
loop_
_entity_poly.entity_id
_entity_poly.type
_entity_poly.pdbx_seq_one_letter_code
_entity_poly.pdbx_strand_id
1 'polypeptide(L)'
;MSQLDPNNANKYKRLQTIVERGYELQMRELNREFGCLPETECREIIDIMEMYHAMQESNRMLEDAARKEVDQRRLTFLGFDMATEAPLANYVRFLVDSEGLYPQFDKGDHHFNSQMPMLAKYRRMLTTWRNCPRQYHLSANELRQIMNA
;
A
#
# COMPACT_ATOMS: atom_id res chain seq x y z
N MET A 1 -29.97 -1.66 -15.04
CA MET A 1 -29.87 -0.41 -14.25
C MET A 1 -31.00 0.58 -14.55
N SER A 2 -31.38 0.85 -15.81
CA SER A 2 -32.47 1.80 -16.13
C SER A 2 -33.84 1.50 -15.50
N GLN A 3 -34.15 0.23 -15.21
CA GLN A 3 -35.39 -0.14 -14.50
C GLN A 3 -35.31 0.10 -12.99
N LEU A 4 -34.11 0.08 -12.41
CA LEU A 4 -33.85 0.30 -10.98
C LEU A 4 -33.63 1.78 -10.66
N ASP A 5 -33.15 2.55 -11.63
CA ASP A 5 -32.89 3.98 -11.53
C ASP A 5 -33.31 4.68 -12.83
N PRO A 6 -34.61 5.03 -12.96
CA PRO A 6 -35.16 5.64 -14.17
C PRO A 6 -34.57 7.02 -14.48
N ASN A 7 -34.12 7.76 -13.47
CA ASN A 7 -33.55 9.10 -13.64
C ASN A 7 -32.23 9.07 -14.44
N ASN A 8 -31.49 7.97 -14.35
CA ASN A 8 -30.25 7.76 -15.13
C ASN A 8 -30.45 6.86 -16.36
N ALA A 9 -31.70 6.56 -16.77
CA ALA A 9 -31.99 5.65 -17.88
C ALA A 9 -31.28 6.02 -19.20
N ASN A 10 -31.18 7.32 -19.51
CA ASN A 10 -30.49 7.81 -20.71
C ASN A 10 -28.98 7.52 -20.67
N LYS A 11 -28.35 7.68 -19.50
CA LYS A 11 -26.93 7.35 -19.29
C LYS A 11 -26.69 5.87 -19.53
N TYR A 12 -27.50 5.00 -18.93
CA TYR A 12 -27.38 3.55 -19.10
C TYR A 12 -27.64 3.10 -20.54
N LYS A 13 -28.63 3.68 -21.23
CA LYS A 13 -28.92 3.37 -22.64
C LYS A 13 -27.76 3.76 -23.57
N ARG A 14 -27.08 4.87 -23.29
CA ARG A 14 -25.86 5.27 -24.01
C ARG A 14 -24.74 4.25 -23.79
N LEU A 15 -24.47 3.88 -22.54
CA LEU A 15 -23.43 2.89 -22.19
C LEU A 15 -23.71 1.53 -22.85
N GLN A 16 -24.96 1.06 -22.82
CA GLN A 16 -25.40 -0.16 -23.49
C GLN A 16 -25.09 -0.11 -24.99
N THR A 17 -25.47 0.97 -25.67
CA THR A 17 -25.21 1.15 -27.11
C THR A 17 -23.71 1.10 -27.43
N ILE A 18 -22.87 1.75 -26.62
CA ILE A 18 -21.41 1.78 -26.80
C ILE A 18 -20.84 0.35 -26.76
N VAL A 19 -21.25 -0.44 -25.77
CA VAL A 19 -20.76 -1.81 -25.58
C VAL A 19 -21.29 -2.76 -26.65
N GLU A 20 -22.60 -2.73 -26.95
CA GLU A 20 -23.22 -3.62 -27.95
C GLU A 20 -22.71 -3.37 -29.38
N ARG A 21 -22.40 -2.12 -29.72
CA ARG A 21 -21.94 -1.73 -31.06
C ARG A 21 -20.42 -1.72 -31.20
N GLY A 22 -19.68 -1.84 -30.10
CA GLY A 22 -18.22 -1.83 -30.11
C GLY A 22 -17.62 -0.51 -30.59
N TYR A 23 -18.16 0.64 -30.16
CA TYR A 23 -17.64 1.94 -30.56
C TYR A 23 -16.31 2.23 -29.87
N GLU A 24 -15.22 1.88 -30.55
CA GLU A 24 -13.85 1.88 -30.02
C GLU A 24 -13.44 3.20 -29.35
N LEU A 25 -13.80 4.34 -29.94
CA LEU A 25 -13.51 5.66 -29.36
C LEU A 25 -14.13 5.82 -27.97
N GLN A 26 -15.42 5.50 -27.82
CA GLN A 26 -16.13 5.61 -26.55
C GLN A 26 -15.73 4.49 -25.57
N MET A 27 -15.38 3.30 -26.06
CA MET A 27 -14.80 2.26 -25.20
C MET A 27 -13.47 2.70 -24.61
N ARG A 28 -12.64 3.44 -25.36
CA ARG A 28 -11.40 4.04 -24.84
C ARG A 28 -11.67 5.10 -23.77
N GLU A 29 -12.73 5.89 -23.90
CA GLU A 29 -13.16 6.84 -22.85
C GLU A 29 -13.54 6.10 -21.57
N LEU A 30 -14.37 5.05 -21.67
CA LEU A 30 -14.71 4.19 -20.54
C LEU A 30 -13.46 3.57 -19.91
N ASN A 31 -12.50 3.17 -20.75
CA ASN A 31 -11.26 2.58 -20.26
C ASN A 31 -10.41 3.53 -19.41
N ARG A 32 -10.53 4.85 -19.60
CA ARG A 32 -9.81 5.84 -18.76
C ARG A 32 -10.36 5.95 -17.35
N GLU A 33 -11.61 5.54 -17.12
CA GLU A 33 -12.21 5.54 -15.79
C GLU A 33 -11.73 4.36 -14.94
N PHE A 34 -11.22 3.29 -15.57
CA PHE A 34 -10.64 2.16 -14.87
C PHE A 34 -9.17 2.44 -14.57
N GLY A 35 -8.87 2.74 -13.31
CA GLY A 35 -7.50 2.72 -12.81
C GLY A 35 -6.88 1.33 -12.92
N CYS A 36 -5.56 1.26 -13.10
CA CYS A 36 -4.81 0.02 -13.11
C CYS A 36 -3.60 0.18 -12.18
N LEU A 37 -3.55 -0.63 -11.12
CA LEU A 37 -2.35 -0.83 -10.32
C LEU A 37 -1.78 -2.20 -10.72
N PRO A 38 -0.62 -2.26 -11.40
CA PRO A 38 -0.04 -3.52 -11.85
C PRO A 38 0.19 -4.49 -10.71
N GLU A 39 0.05 -5.80 -10.97
CA GLU A 39 0.28 -6.85 -9.96
C GLU A 39 1.65 -6.73 -9.30
N THR A 40 2.69 -6.34 -10.05
CA THR A 40 4.04 -6.12 -9.54
C THR A 40 4.10 -5.01 -8.48
N GLU A 41 3.32 -3.94 -8.66
CA GLU A 41 3.24 -2.85 -7.69
C GLU A 41 2.42 -3.28 -6.46
N CYS A 42 1.32 -4.01 -6.66
CA CYS A 42 0.55 -4.60 -5.56
C CYS A 42 1.43 -5.51 -4.68
N ARG A 43 2.21 -6.41 -5.29
CA ARG A 43 3.15 -7.29 -4.58
C ARG A 43 4.25 -6.50 -3.87
N GLU A 44 4.79 -5.46 -4.51
CA GLU A 44 5.80 -4.58 -3.87
C GLU A 44 5.25 -3.89 -2.61
N ILE A 45 4.01 -3.39 -2.65
CA ILE A 45 3.37 -2.78 -1.47
C ILE A 45 3.19 -3.81 -0.36
N ILE A 46 2.72 -5.02 -0.69
CA ILE A 46 2.55 -6.11 0.28
C ILE A 46 3.91 -6.48 0.91
N ASP A 47 4.97 -6.60 0.11
CA ASP A 47 6.32 -6.89 0.62
C ASP A 47 6.84 -5.77 1.54
N ILE A 48 6.54 -4.51 1.25
CA ILE A 48 6.89 -3.37 2.12
C ILE A 48 6.14 -3.46 3.45
N MET A 49 4.84 -3.75 3.42
CA MET A 49 4.04 -3.94 4.64
C MET A 49 4.58 -5.14 5.45
N GLU A 50 4.89 -6.25 4.79
CA GLU A 50 5.45 -7.44 5.43
C GLU A 50 6.81 -7.16 6.08
N MET A 51 7.69 -6.42 5.41
CA MET A 51 8.96 -5.97 5.99
C MET A 51 8.73 -5.17 7.29
N TYR A 52 7.81 -4.21 7.29
CA TYR A 52 7.48 -3.43 8.49
C TYR A 52 6.91 -4.30 9.60
N HIS A 53 6.04 -5.26 9.25
CA HIS A 53 5.51 -6.21 10.21
C HIS A 53 6.62 -7.05 10.85
N ALA A 54 7.52 -7.61 10.04
CA ALA A 54 8.64 -8.40 10.51
C ALA A 54 9.61 -7.59 11.39
N MET A 55 9.85 -6.32 11.06
CA MET A 55 10.65 -5.41 11.88
C MET A 55 10.00 -5.13 13.24
N GLN A 56 8.70 -4.85 13.27
CA GLN A 56 7.95 -4.61 14.51
C GLN A 56 7.94 -5.84 15.41
N GLU A 57 7.68 -7.02 14.82
CA GLU A 57 7.65 -8.28 15.56
C GLU A 57 9.03 -8.65 16.09
N SER A 58 10.08 -8.50 15.26
CA SER A 58 11.46 -8.72 15.69
C SER A 58 11.85 -7.82 16.86
N ASN A 59 11.51 -6.53 16.79
CA ASN A 59 11.77 -5.58 17.87
C ASN A 59 11.00 -5.93 19.16
N ARG A 60 9.79 -6.48 19.06
CA ARG A 60 9.01 -6.94 20.22
C ARG A 60 9.68 -8.10 20.96
N MET A 61 10.41 -8.95 20.23
CA MET A 61 11.12 -10.11 20.78
C MET A 61 12.52 -9.78 21.31
N LEU A 62 13.04 -8.57 21.09
CA LEU A 62 14.33 -8.15 21.64
C LEU A 62 14.27 -7.96 23.15
N GLU A 63 15.41 -8.19 23.81
CA GLU A 63 15.61 -7.80 25.21
C GLU A 63 15.52 -6.28 25.38
N ASP A 64 15.11 -5.83 26.57
CA ASP A 64 14.86 -4.42 26.88
C ASP A 64 16.06 -3.50 26.60
N ALA A 65 17.28 -3.98 26.84
CA ALA A 65 18.50 -3.22 26.58
C ALA A 65 18.69 -2.96 25.08
N ALA A 66 18.56 -4.00 24.25
CA ALA A 66 18.69 -3.91 22.80
C ALA A 66 17.54 -3.11 22.16
N ARG A 67 16.32 -3.25 22.70
CA ARG A 67 15.15 -2.51 22.23
C ARG A 67 15.29 -1.00 22.39
N LYS A 68 15.96 -0.52 23.44
CA LYS A 68 16.24 0.91 23.66
C LYS A 68 17.20 1.51 22.62
N GLU A 69 17.98 0.69 21.92
CA GLU A 69 18.87 1.14 20.85
C GLU A 69 18.13 1.33 19.51
N VAL A 70 16.88 0.88 19.40
CA VAL A 70 16.07 0.96 18.18
C VAL A 70 15.08 2.10 18.31
N ASP A 71 15.05 2.98 17.31
CA ASP A 71 14.08 4.07 17.25
C ASP A 71 12.67 3.54 16.95
N GLN A 72 11.86 3.49 18.00
CA GLN A 72 10.50 2.94 17.94
C GLN A 72 9.59 3.70 16.97
N ARG A 73 9.82 5.00 16.76
CA ARG A 73 9.01 5.80 15.83
C ARG A 73 9.28 5.42 14.38
N ARG A 74 10.51 5.00 14.08
CA ARG A 74 10.91 4.58 12.72
C ARG A 74 10.44 3.17 12.36
N LEU A 75 9.96 2.40 13.33
CA LEU A 75 9.31 1.10 13.12
C LEU A 75 7.84 1.24 12.71
N THR A 76 7.24 2.43 12.83
CA THR A 76 5.87 2.66 12.37
C THR A 76 5.83 2.81 10.86
N PHE A 77 4.97 2.04 10.20
CA PHE A 77 4.70 2.19 8.78
C PHE A 77 3.82 3.43 8.54
N LEU A 78 4.37 4.44 7.86
CA LEU A 78 3.68 5.72 7.64
C LEU A 78 2.73 5.71 6.43
N GLY A 79 2.84 4.70 5.56
CA GLY A 79 2.14 4.67 4.28
C GLY A 79 2.83 5.48 3.19
N PHE A 80 2.04 6.05 2.28
CA PHE A 80 2.52 6.72 1.07
C PHE A 80 1.92 8.12 0.94
N ASP A 81 2.51 8.95 0.10
CA ASP A 81 2.04 10.32 -0.09
C ASP A 81 0.77 10.36 -0.94
N MET A 82 -0.32 10.90 -0.41
CA MET A 82 -1.57 11.04 -1.18
C MET A 82 -1.47 12.03 -2.35
N ALA A 83 -0.48 12.95 -2.36
CA ALA A 83 -0.33 13.91 -3.45
C ALA A 83 0.37 13.31 -4.68
N THR A 84 1.38 12.45 -4.48
CA THR A 84 2.21 11.90 -5.56
C THR A 84 2.13 10.38 -5.73
N GLU A 85 1.70 9.64 -4.69
CA GLU A 85 1.69 8.18 -4.61
C GLU A 85 0.28 7.64 -4.29
N ALA A 86 -0.78 8.40 -4.64
CA ALA A 86 -2.16 8.10 -4.28
C ALA A 86 -2.62 6.66 -4.56
N PRO A 87 -2.30 6.02 -5.71
CA PRO A 87 -2.69 4.63 -5.95
C PRO A 87 -2.12 3.66 -4.91
N LEU A 88 -0.88 3.89 -4.44
CA LEU A 88 -0.21 3.05 -3.45
C LEU A 88 -0.85 3.22 -2.06
N ALA A 89 -1.09 4.48 -1.66
CA ALA A 89 -1.77 4.80 -0.40
C ALA A 89 -3.19 4.22 -0.35
N ASN A 90 -3.94 4.33 -1.45
CA ASN A 90 -5.29 3.75 -1.55
C ASN A 90 -5.27 2.22 -1.50
N TYR A 91 -4.25 1.58 -2.10
CA TYR A 91 -4.11 0.13 -2.01
C TYR A 91 -3.80 -0.35 -0.59
N VAL A 92 -2.93 0.37 0.15
CA VAL A 92 -2.70 0.11 1.59
C VAL A 92 -4.01 0.20 2.38
N ARG A 93 -4.80 1.27 2.17
CA ARG A 93 -6.09 1.43 2.83
C ARG A 93 -7.06 0.31 2.49
N PHE A 94 -7.11 -0.11 1.23
CA PHE A 94 -7.92 -1.26 0.81
C PHE A 94 -7.51 -2.54 1.57
N LEU A 95 -6.21 -2.84 1.63
CA LEU A 95 -5.70 -4.03 2.35
C LEU A 95 -6.03 -3.99 3.84
N VAL A 96 -5.94 -2.82 4.48
CA VAL A 96 -6.19 -2.71 5.93
C VAL A 96 -7.67 -2.61 6.27
N ASP A 97 -8.43 -1.76 5.58
CA ASP A 97 -9.82 -1.46 5.94
C ASP A 97 -10.82 -2.42 5.33
N SER A 98 -10.56 -2.90 4.10
CA SER A 98 -11.49 -3.77 3.37
C SER A 98 -11.12 -5.24 3.54
N GLU A 99 -9.84 -5.59 3.39
CA GLU A 99 -9.36 -6.98 3.52
C GLU A 99 -9.00 -7.36 4.96
N GLY A 100 -8.84 -6.37 5.87
CA GLY A 100 -8.55 -6.62 7.28
C GLY A 100 -7.12 -7.11 7.55
N LEU A 101 -6.18 -6.90 6.62
CA LEU A 101 -4.78 -7.29 6.77
C LEU A 101 -3.99 -6.28 7.60
N TYR A 102 -2.96 -6.76 8.30
CA TYR A 102 -2.11 -5.95 9.18
C TYR A 102 -2.87 -5.06 10.19
N PRO A 103 -3.84 -5.61 10.96
CA PRO A 103 -4.65 -4.82 11.90
C PRO A 103 -3.83 -4.14 13.01
N GLN A 104 -2.61 -4.61 13.25
CA GLN A 104 -1.66 -4.04 14.20
C GLN A 104 -1.01 -2.74 13.74
N PHE A 105 -1.14 -2.37 12.47
CA PHE A 105 -0.55 -1.13 11.97
C PHE A 105 -1.30 0.09 12.48
N ASP A 106 -0.55 1.01 13.06
CA ASP A 106 -1.07 2.32 13.42
C ASP A 106 -1.37 3.12 12.14
N LYS A 107 -2.63 3.49 11.96
CA LYS A 107 -3.10 4.27 10.81
C LYS A 107 -2.61 5.72 10.87
N GLY A 108 -2.22 6.19 12.05
CA GLY A 108 -1.88 7.58 12.32
C GLY A 108 -3.04 8.56 12.06
N ASP A 109 -2.79 9.85 12.27
CA ASP A 109 -3.82 10.89 12.16
C ASP A 109 -4.34 11.09 10.73
N HIS A 110 -3.55 10.71 9.73
CA HIS A 110 -3.86 10.91 8.31
C HIS A 110 -4.09 9.59 7.54
N HIS A 111 -4.31 8.49 8.25
CA HIS A 111 -4.72 7.20 7.68
C HIS A 111 -3.77 6.72 6.57
N PHE A 112 -2.52 6.44 6.92
CA PHE A 112 -1.43 6.04 6.01
C PHE A 112 -1.05 7.07 4.93
N ASN A 113 -1.37 8.35 5.13
CA ASN A 113 -0.81 9.43 4.31
C ASN A 113 0.48 9.92 4.95
N SER A 114 1.63 9.58 4.36
CA SER A 114 2.94 9.96 4.86
C SER A 114 3.27 11.45 4.68
N GLN A 115 2.49 12.18 3.87
CA GLN A 115 2.71 13.59 3.51
C GLN A 115 4.08 13.88 2.85
N MET A 116 4.80 12.84 2.45
CA MET A 116 6.05 12.91 1.70
C MET A 116 6.28 11.60 0.92
N PRO A 117 6.88 11.63 -0.28
CA PRO A 117 7.09 10.42 -1.07
C PRO A 117 7.96 9.38 -0.34
N MET A 118 7.48 8.14 -0.23
CA MET A 118 8.18 7.10 0.55
C MET A 118 8.65 5.90 -0.28
N LEU A 119 8.13 5.68 -1.49
CA LEU A 119 8.39 4.47 -2.27
C LEU A 119 9.89 4.24 -2.50
N ALA A 120 10.63 5.27 -2.91
CA ALA A 120 12.06 5.16 -3.16
C ALA A 120 12.85 4.75 -1.89
N LYS A 121 12.43 5.25 -0.72
CA LYS A 121 13.03 4.88 0.56
C LYS A 121 12.70 3.44 0.90
N TYR A 122 11.44 3.03 0.77
CA TYR A 122 11.02 1.66 1.06
C TYR A 122 11.71 0.63 0.17
N ARG A 123 11.95 0.93 -1.11
CA ARG A 123 12.74 0.06 -2.00
C ARG A 123 14.17 -0.19 -1.49
N ARG A 124 14.85 0.84 -0.96
CA ARG A 124 16.18 0.68 -0.36
C ARG A 124 16.13 -0.17 0.91
N MET A 125 15.16 0.11 1.79
CA MET A 125 14.93 -0.68 3.00
C MET A 125 14.66 -2.16 2.66
N LEU A 126 13.80 -2.42 1.67
CA LEU A 126 13.43 -3.75 1.23
C LEU A 126 14.62 -4.53 0.67
N THR A 127 15.52 -3.84 -0.03
CA THR A 127 16.78 -4.43 -0.51
C THR A 127 17.65 -4.89 0.65
N THR A 128 17.83 -4.03 1.65
CA THR A 128 18.62 -4.36 2.87
C THR A 128 17.97 -5.50 3.64
N TRP A 129 16.66 -5.49 3.82
CA TRP A 129 15.92 -6.54 4.54
C TRP A 129 15.98 -7.90 3.82
N ARG A 130 15.86 -7.91 2.50
CA ARG A 130 16.02 -9.15 1.70
C ARG A 130 17.45 -9.72 1.77
N ASN A 131 18.45 -8.86 2.01
CA ASN A 131 19.84 -9.27 2.18
C ASN A 131 20.16 -9.74 3.61
N CYS A 132 19.28 -9.54 4.59
CA CYS A 132 19.46 -10.12 5.92
C CYS A 132 19.40 -11.66 5.84
N PRO A 133 20.21 -12.39 6.64
CA PRO A 133 20.20 -13.86 6.64
C PRO A 133 18.83 -14.45 6.98
N ARG A 134 18.02 -13.72 7.74
CA ARG A 134 16.63 -14.03 8.07
C ARG A 134 15.81 -12.76 7.99
N GLN A 135 14.57 -12.88 7.55
CA GLN A 135 13.63 -11.77 7.41
C GLN A 135 12.87 -11.47 8.72
N TYR A 136 12.86 -12.42 9.64
CA TYR A 136 12.25 -12.35 10.97
C TYR A 136 13.28 -12.63 12.07
N HIS A 137 12.97 -12.27 13.31
CA HIS A 137 13.87 -12.33 14.47
C HIS A 137 15.16 -11.53 14.24
N LEU A 138 15.00 -10.34 13.65
CA LEU A 138 16.08 -9.40 13.36
C LEU A 138 16.70 -8.88 14.66
N SER A 139 18.02 -8.78 14.68
CA SER A 139 18.78 -8.12 15.73
C SER A 139 18.61 -6.59 15.69
N ALA A 140 18.91 -5.91 16.80
CA ALA A 140 18.91 -4.44 16.85
C ALA A 140 19.82 -3.80 15.78
N ASN A 141 20.95 -4.45 15.45
CA ASN A 141 21.86 -3.98 14.39
C ASN A 141 21.21 -4.09 13.00
N GLU A 142 20.56 -5.21 12.68
CA GLU A 142 19.87 -5.40 11.40
C GLU A 142 18.71 -4.41 11.24
N LEU A 143 17.91 -4.22 12.30
CA LEU A 143 16.85 -3.20 12.30
C LEU A 143 17.41 -1.81 12.00
N ARG A 144 18.54 -1.43 12.64
CA ARG A 144 19.22 -0.16 12.37
C ARG A 144 19.73 -0.06 10.94
N GLN A 145 20.29 -1.13 10.37
CA GLN A 145 20.75 -1.16 8.98
C GLN A 145 19.59 -0.97 8.00
N ILE A 146 18.49 -1.71 8.17
CA ILE A 146 17.30 -1.59 7.31
C ILE A 146 16.76 -0.16 7.36
N MET A 147 16.58 0.40 8.56
CA MET A 147 16.02 1.75 8.71
C MET A 147 16.90 2.83 8.07
N ASN A 148 18.22 2.65 8.02
CA ASN A 148 19.20 3.62 7.54
C ASN A 148 19.58 3.45 6.05
N ALA A 149 18.86 2.61 5.31
CA ALA A 149 19.11 2.35 3.88
C ALA A 149 18.77 3.52 2.93
#